data_AF-A0A9X3ITR1-F1
#
_entry.id   AF-A0A9X3ITR1-F1
#
_cell.length_a   1.000
_cell.length_b   1.000
_cell.length_c   1.000
_cell.angle_alpha   90.00
_cell.angle_beta   90.00
_cell.angle_gamma   90.00
#
_symmetry.space_group_name_H-M   'P 1'
#
loop_
_entity.id
_entity.type
_entity.pdbx_description
1 polymer ?
#
loop_
_entity_poly.entity_id
_entity_poly.type
_entity_poly.pdbx_seq_one_letter_code
_entity_poly.pdbx_strand_id
1 'polypeptide(L)'
;MTRTLINRLPAALLLVGGITLLQLHASDYWTQHAGQTGLLWSLMIEGAAMWLWAARSLGKNALALVASVLALSAPLYQLGQPVYADWQQTQQQTLLVQQQIDQQQQAITRLEAKGTTYQQNSVKRDGWAKLIEQTETQIQTAEADRNRLQAQLTGMQTGADLTALVPIAMTAMGLLLIQALVILTTRTVFAPLPDQRHSGLAPESIDSNPIGATPRKKSTANRWSLTQPLAA
;
A
#
# COMPACT_ATOMS: atom_id res chain seq x y z
N MET A 1 -11.07 -27.13 -30.60
CA MET A 1 -10.24 -26.20 -29.82
C MET A 1 -8.78 -26.36 -30.25
N THR A 2 -8.11 -25.31 -30.73
CA THR A 2 -6.70 -25.39 -31.14
C THR A 2 -5.80 -25.62 -29.92
N ARG A 3 -4.71 -26.39 -30.07
CA ARG A 3 -3.73 -26.70 -29.00
C ARG A 3 -3.19 -25.43 -28.30
N THR A 4 -3.18 -24.30 -29.00
CA THR A 4 -2.82 -22.97 -28.51
C THR A 4 -3.82 -22.37 -27.52
N LEU A 5 -5.13 -22.64 -27.66
CA LEU A 5 -6.16 -22.18 -26.72
C LEU A 5 -6.11 -22.99 -25.41
N ILE A 6 -5.88 -24.30 -25.50
CA ILE A 6 -5.75 -25.19 -24.32
C ILE A 6 -4.55 -24.75 -23.46
N ASN A 7 -3.43 -24.36 -24.07
CA ASN A 7 -2.25 -23.89 -23.36
C ASN A 7 -2.44 -22.54 -22.64
N ARG A 8 -3.45 -21.74 -23.01
CA ARG A 8 -3.77 -20.47 -22.33
C ARG A 8 -4.78 -20.63 -21.20
N LEU A 9 -5.41 -21.79 -21.08
CA LEU A 9 -6.46 -22.07 -20.11
C LEU A 9 -6.01 -21.91 -18.65
N PRO A 10 -4.82 -22.39 -18.23
CA PRO A 10 -4.33 -22.16 -16.87
C PRO A 10 -4.13 -20.67 -16.57
N ALA A 11 -3.59 -19.90 -17.53
CA ALA A 11 -3.39 -18.46 -17.37
C ALA A 11 -4.73 -17.70 -17.28
N ALA A 12 -5.73 -18.11 -18.05
CA ALA A 12 -7.07 -17.54 -17.98
C ALA A 12 -7.75 -17.83 -16.64
N LEU A 13 -7.59 -19.05 -16.11
CA LEU A 13 -8.11 -19.39 -14.78
C LEU A 13 -7.44 -18.58 -13.67
N LEU A 14 -6.11 -18.43 -13.72
CA LEU A 14 -5.37 -17.60 -12.77
C LEU A 14 -5.76 -16.12 -12.85
N LEU A 15 -6.00 -15.62 -14.07
CA LEU A 15 -6.47 -14.25 -14.28
C LEU A 15 -7.83 -14.01 -13.62
N VAL A 16 -8.81 -14.90 -13.90
CA VAL A 16 -10.15 -14.80 -13.31
C VAL A 16 -10.10 -14.92 -11.78
N GLY A 17 -9.30 -15.85 -11.26
CA GLY A 17 -9.10 -16.01 -9.82
C GLY A 17 -8.50 -14.77 -9.17
N GLY A 18 -7.44 -14.21 -9.76
CA GLY A 18 -6.80 -12.99 -9.26
C GLY A 18 -7.73 -11.78 -9.26
N ILE A 19 -8.45 -11.55 -10.36
CA ILE A 19 -9.44 -10.45 -10.47
C ILE A 19 -10.54 -10.63 -9.42
N THR A 20 -11.05 -11.84 -9.25
CA THR A 20 -12.13 -12.09 -8.29
C THR A 20 -11.68 -11.78 -6.86
N LEU A 21 -10.48 -12.23 -6.47
CA LEU A 21 -9.92 -11.94 -5.15
C LEU A 21 -9.73 -10.44 -4.91
N LEU A 22 -9.21 -9.71 -5.90
CA LEU A 22 -9.06 -8.24 -5.79
C LEU A 22 -10.42 -7.53 -5.74
N GLN A 23 -11.40 -8.00 -6.52
CA GLN A 23 -12.74 -7.40 -6.59
C GLN A 23 -13.55 -7.58 -5.30
N LEU A 24 -13.36 -8.68 -4.55
CA LEU A 24 -14.02 -8.85 -3.26
C LEU A 24 -13.70 -7.71 -2.29
N HIS A 25 -12.43 -7.29 -2.24
CA HIS A 25 -12.00 -6.20 -1.37
C HIS A 25 -12.33 -4.81 -1.96
N ALA A 26 -12.12 -4.64 -3.26
CA ALA A 26 -12.35 -3.36 -3.92
C ALA A 26 -13.84 -2.97 -3.94
N SER A 27 -14.75 -3.93 -4.20
CA SER A 27 -16.19 -3.64 -4.28
C SER A 27 -16.78 -3.15 -2.95
N ASP A 28 -16.36 -3.73 -1.83
CA ASP A 28 -16.80 -3.30 -0.50
C ASP A 28 -16.32 -1.87 -0.19
N TYR A 29 -15.02 -1.60 -0.43
CA TYR A 29 -14.45 -0.26 -0.26
C TYR A 29 -15.17 0.82 -1.08
N TRP A 30 -15.34 0.58 -2.38
CA TRP A 30 -15.96 1.57 -3.26
C TRP A 30 -17.45 1.74 -2.96
N THR A 31 -18.16 0.69 -2.53
CA THR A 31 -19.56 0.79 -2.12
C THR A 31 -19.72 1.63 -0.85
N GLN A 32 -18.79 1.51 0.10
CA GLN A 32 -18.78 2.33 1.30
C GLN A 32 -18.60 3.83 0.99
N HIS A 33 -17.81 4.19 -0.04
CA HIS A 33 -17.49 5.59 -0.34
C HIS A 33 -18.33 6.23 -1.45
N ALA A 34 -18.77 5.45 -2.44
CA ALA A 34 -19.53 5.92 -3.61
C ALA A 34 -20.97 5.35 -3.67
N GLY A 35 -21.41 4.68 -2.59
CA GLY A 35 -22.76 4.13 -2.46
C GLY A 35 -23.10 3.13 -3.55
N GLN A 36 -24.29 3.26 -4.15
CA GLN A 36 -24.80 2.34 -5.18
C GLN A 36 -23.92 2.27 -6.44
N THR A 37 -23.10 3.29 -6.71
CA THR A 37 -22.20 3.31 -7.88
C THR A 37 -20.82 2.71 -7.59
N GLY A 38 -20.53 2.34 -6.34
CA GLY A 38 -19.21 1.84 -5.94
C GLY A 38 -18.76 0.59 -6.68
N LEU A 39 -19.69 -0.35 -6.89
CA LEU A 39 -19.40 -1.55 -7.68
C LEU A 39 -19.00 -1.22 -9.12
N LEU A 40 -19.67 -0.24 -9.74
CA LEU A 40 -19.34 0.21 -11.10
C LEU A 40 -17.94 0.84 -11.14
N TRP A 41 -17.59 1.66 -10.15
CA TRP A 41 -16.24 2.22 -10.02
C TRP A 41 -15.17 1.14 -9.93
N SER A 42 -15.39 0.14 -9.07
CA SER A 42 -14.48 -0.98 -8.88
C SER A 42 -14.25 -1.77 -10.19
N LEU A 43 -15.33 -2.08 -10.91
CA LEU A 43 -15.25 -2.77 -12.20
C LEU A 43 -14.58 -1.91 -13.27
N MET A 44 -14.86 -0.61 -13.31
CA MET A 44 -14.29 0.29 -14.31
C MET A 44 -12.79 0.46 -14.15
N ILE A 45 -12.29 0.59 -12.91
CA ILE A 45 -10.86 0.73 -12.62
C ILE A 45 -10.11 -0.55 -13.00
N GLU A 46 -10.61 -1.72 -12.60
CA GLU A 46 -10.00 -3.02 -12.91
C GLU A 46 -10.03 -3.30 -14.42
N GLY A 47 -11.17 -3.05 -15.07
CA GLY A 47 -11.33 -3.16 -16.52
C GLY A 47 -10.37 -2.25 -17.28
N ALA A 48 -10.22 -1.00 -16.84
CA ALA A 48 -9.27 -0.05 -17.43
C ALA A 48 -7.82 -0.53 -17.26
N ALA A 49 -7.43 -1.02 -16.07
CA ALA A 49 -6.11 -1.55 -15.83
C ALA A 49 -5.79 -2.73 -16.76
N MET A 50 -6.71 -3.69 -16.88
CA MET A 50 -6.56 -4.83 -17.79
C MET A 50 -6.42 -4.41 -19.25
N TRP A 51 -7.30 -3.52 -19.72
CA TRP A 51 -7.26 -3.04 -21.10
C TRP A 51 -5.95 -2.31 -21.42
N LEU A 52 -5.48 -1.45 -20.50
CA LEU A 52 -4.22 -0.72 -20.67
C LEU A 52 -3.01 -1.68 -20.70
N TRP A 53 -2.98 -2.70 -19.85
CA TRP A 53 -1.92 -3.73 -19.87
C TRP A 53 -1.97 -4.60 -21.13
N ALA A 54 -3.17 -4.91 -21.64
CA ALA A 54 -3.34 -5.65 -22.88
C ALA A 54 -2.88 -4.86 -24.11
N ALA A 55 -2.98 -3.53 -24.09
CA ALA A 55 -2.60 -2.67 -25.22
C ALA A 55 -1.08 -2.54 -25.46
N ARG A 56 -0.22 -2.98 -24.52
CA ARG A 56 1.25 -3.12 -24.66
C ARG A 56 2.01 -1.88 -25.19
N SER A 57 1.50 -0.68 -24.96
CA SER A 57 2.15 0.58 -25.37
C SER A 57 2.83 1.27 -24.18
N LEU A 58 3.99 1.89 -24.36
CA LEU A 58 4.75 2.56 -23.29
C LEU A 58 3.90 3.60 -22.51
N GLY A 59 3.21 4.50 -23.21
CA GLY A 59 2.35 5.50 -22.56
C GLY A 59 1.15 4.88 -21.86
N LYS A 60 0.55 3.84 -22.46
CA LYS A 60 -0.56 3.10 -21.84
C LYS A 60 -0.10 2.28 -20.63
N ASN A 61 1.13 1.78 -20.61
CA ASN A 61 1.71 1.07 -19.47
C ASN A 61 1.89 2.00 -18.27
N ALA A 62 2.27 3.27 -18.48
CA ALA A 62 2.34 4.24 -17.39
C ALA A 62 0.96 4.47 -16.75
N LEU A 63 -0.08 4.63 -17.58
CA LEU A 63 -1.47 4.70 -17.10
C LEU A 63 -1.93 3.39 -16.47
N ALA A 64 -1.49 2.23 -16.98
CA ALA A 64 -1.81 0.93 -16.42
C ALA A 64 -1.24 0.76 -15.02
N LEU A 65 -0.04 1.30 -14.76
CA LEU A 65 0.55 1.33 -13.42
C LEU A 65 -0.30 2.18 -12.47
N VAL A 66 -0.70 3.39 -12.89
CA VAL A 66 -1.59 4.25 -12.08
C VAL A 66 -2.91 3.52 -11.79
N ALA A 67 -3.53 2.91 -12.79
CA ALA A 67 -4.76 2.14 -12.60
C ALA A 67 -4.56 0.92 -11.67
N SER A 68 -3.41 0.26 -11.75
CA SER A 68 -3.07 -0.87 -10.86
C SER A 68 -2.85 -0.42 -9.41
N VAL A 69 -2.20 0.73 -9.21
CA VAL A 69 -2.06 1.34 -7.88
C VAL A 69 -3.42 1.72 -7.32
N LEU A 70 -4.30 2.29 -8.15
CA LEU A 70 -5.66 2.65 -7.75
C LEU A 70 -6.52 1.42 -7.45
N ALA A 71 -6.34 0.31 -8.18
CA ALA A 71 -7.00 -0.96 -7.87
C ALA A 71 -6.53 -1.53 -6.51
N LEU A 72 -5.24 -1.36 -6.19
CA LEU A 72 -4.65 -1.82 -4.92
C LEU A 72 -4.95 -0.90 -3.73
N SER A 73 -5.32 0.36 -3.93
CA SER A 73 -5.51 1.29 -2.82
C SER A 73 -6.62 0.84 -1.87
N ALA A 74 -7.70 0.27 -2.41
CA ALA A 74 -8.82 -0.26 -1.64
C ALA A 74 -8.43 -1.42 -0.69
N PRO A 75 -7.87 -2.54 -1.18
CA PRO A 75 -7.47 -3.65 -0.30
C PRO A 75 -6.34 -3.26 0.65
N LEU A 76 -5.40 -2.40 0.23
CA LEU A 76 -4.34 -1.91 1.13
C LEU A 76 -4.90 -1.02 2.26
N TYR A 77 -5.90 -0.20 1.96
CA TYR A 77 -6.58 0.60 2.97
C TYR A 77 -7.30 -0.28 4.00
N GLN A 78 -8.08 -1.26 3.54
CA GLN A 78 -8.78 -2.20 4.42
C GLN A 78 -7.81 -2.98 5.31
N LEU A 79 -6.65 -3.35 4.78
CA LEU A 79 -5.62 -4.05 5.53
C LEU A 79 -5.00 -3.19 6.64
N GLY A 80 -4.89 -1.88 6.43
CA GLY A 80 -4.34 -0.94 7.40
C GLY A 80 -5.31 -0.47 8.49
N GLN A 81 -6.63 -0.65 8.29
CA GLN A 81 -7.67 -0.23 9.23
C GLN A 81 -7.45 -0.69 10.69
N PRO A 82 -7.24 -1.98 10.99
CA PRO A 82 -7.11 -2.42 12.37
C PRO A 82 -5.93 -1.77 13.09
N VAL A 83 -4.78 -1.64 12.41
CA VAL A 83 -3.59 -0.97 12.99
C VAL A 83 -3.83 0.51 13.21
N TYR A 84 -4.53 1.18 12.28
CA TYR A 84 -4.88 2.58 12.47
C TYR A 84 -5.82 2.77 13.66
N ALA A 85 -6.82 1.90 13.81
CA ALA A 85 -7.75 1.93 14.94
C ALA A 85 -7.04 1.67 16.28
N ASP A 86 -6.17 0.66 16.35
CA ASP A 86 -5.36 0.37 17.53
C ASP A 86 -4.44 1.54 17.88
N TRP A 87 -3.74 2.09 16.89
CA TRP A 87 -2.90 3.27 17.08
C TRP A 87 -3.72 4.46 17.61
N GLN A 88 -4.88 4.74 17.03
CA GLN A 88 -5.75 5.82 17.48
C GLN A 88 -6.23 5.60 18.92
N GLN A 89 -6.60 4.36 19.27
CA GLN A 89 -7.00 4.00 20.62
C GLN A 89 -5.86 4.17 21.62
N THR A 90 -4.65 3.71 21.29
CA THR A 90 -3.46 3.91 22.13
C THR A 90 -3.14 5.39 22.33
N GLN A 91 -3.26 6.22 21.29
CA GLN A 91 -3.07 7.67 21.40
C GLN A 91 -4.10 8.31 22.34
N GLN A 92 -5.37 7.94 22.22
CA GLN A 92 -6.43 8.43 23.11
C GLN A 92 -6.18 8.00 24.56
N GLN A 93 -5.83 6.74 24.81
CA GLN A 93 -5.51 6.25 26.15
C GLN A 93 -4.28 6.95 26.74
N THR A 94 -3.26 7.17 25.93
CA THR A 94 -2.04 7.92 26.31
C THR A 94 -2.40 9.34 26.76
N LEU A 95 -3.25 10.03 26.00
CA LEU A 95 -3.71 11.38 26.34
C LEU A 95 -4.50 11.39 27.67
N LEU A 96 -5.40 10.42 27.86
CA LEU A 96 -6.21 10.32 29.09
C LEU A 96 -5.33 10.08 30.32
N VAL A 97 -4.36 9.16 30.23
CA VAL A 97 -3.42 8.90 31.33
C VAL A 97 -2.56 10.12 31.61
N GLN A 98 -2.10 10.84 30.58
CA GLN A 98 -1.36 12.08 30.77
C GLN A 98 -2.19 13.14 31.50
N GLN A 99 -3.46 13.32 31.13
CA GLN A 99 -4.36 14.24 31.82
C GLN A 99 -4.56 13.86 33.30
N GLN A 100 -4.65 12.57 33.61
CA GLN A 100 -4.74 12.10 34.99
C GLN A 100 -3.46 12.41 35.79
N ILE A 101 -2.29 12.23 35.19
CA ILE A 101 -1.00 12.61 35.80
C ILE A 101 -0.99 14.10 36.13
N ASP A 102 -1.41 14.94 35.18
CA ASP A 102 -1.44 16.40 35.36
C ASP A 102 -2.42 16.82 36.48
N GLN A 103 -3.59 16.17 36.55
CA GLN A 103 -4.56 16.38 37.63
C GLN A 103 -3.99 15.99 39.00
N GLN A 104 -3.29 14.86 39.10
CA GLN A 104 -2.65 14.44 40.35
C GLN A 104 -1.53 15.41 40.75
N GLN A 105 -0.77 15.91 39.79
CA GLN A 105 0.26 16.93 40.05
C GLN A 105 -0.34 18.21 40.66
N GLN A 106 -1.48 18.66 40.15
CA GLN A 106 -2.19 19.81 40.71
C GLN A 106 -2.73 19.53 42.12
N ALA A 107 -3.21 18.30 42.38
CA ALA A 107 -3.68 17.90 43.70
C ALA A 107 -2.54 17.90 44.73
N ILE A 108 -1.38 17.32 44.39
CA ILE A 108 -0.17 17.35 45.23
C ILE A 108 0.22 18.79 45.56
N THR A 109 0.33 19.65 44.55
CA THR A 109 0.69 21.08 44.73
C THR A 109 -0.28 21.80 45.70
N ARG A 110 -1.59 21.52 45.60
CA ARG A 110 -2.60 22.09 46.51
C ARG A 110 -2.46 21.55 47.94
N LEU A 111 -2.14 20.27 48.11
CA LEU A 111 -1.92 19.66 49.41
C LEU A 111 -0.65 20.19 50.08
N GLU A 112 0.43 20.37 49.34
CA GLU A 112 1.68 20.97 49.83
C GLU A 112 1.47 22.41 50.32
N ALA A 113 0.70 23.21 49.58
CA ALA A 113 0.33 24.58 50.00
C ALA A 113 -0.49 24.58 51.30
N LYS A 114 -1.44 23.64 51.44
CA LYS A 114 -2.21 23.47 52.69
C LYS A 114 -1.32 23.02 53.85
N GLY A 115 -0.43 22.05 53.62
CA GLY A 115 0.52 21.57 54.61
C GLY A 115 1.43 22.69 55.12
N THR A 116 1.95 23.52 54.22
CA THR A 116 2.74 24.72 54.57
C THR A 116 1.95 25.69 55.44
N THR A 117 0.66 25.90 55.13
CA THR A 117 -0.22 26.77 55.93
C THR A 117 -0.46 26.20 57.32
N TYR A 118 -0.68 24.89 57.45
CA TYR A 118 -0.84 24.22 58.75
C TYR A 118 0.44 24.29 59.58
N GLN A 119 1.60 24.09 58.96
CA GLN A 119 2.92 24.23 59.61
C GLN A 119 3.13 25.64 60.19
N GLN A 120 2.75 26.68 59.44
CA GLN A 120 2.86 28.07 59.91
C GLN A 120 1.91 28.36 61.09
N ASN A 121 0.71 27.78 61.06
CA ASN A 121 -0.29 27.96 62.12
C ASN A 121 0.01 27.15 63.38
N SER A 122 0.71 26.02 63.27
CA SER A 122 1.08 25.18 64.43
C SER A 122 2.10 25.84 65.35
N VAL A 123 2.91 26.78 64.84
CA VAL A 123 3.82 27.58 65.68
C VAL A 123 3.05 28.47 66.67
N LYS A 124 1.81 28.84 66.35
CA LYS A 124 1.00 29.79 67.13
C LYS A 124 -0.09 29.14 67.99
N ARG A 125 -0.44 27.87 67.73
CA ARG A 125 -1.57 27.19 68.40
C ARG A 125 -1.36 25.68 68.43
N ASP A 126 -1.73 25.04 69.54
CA ASP A 126 -1.73 23.57 69.65
C ASP A 126 -2.87 22.92 68.85
N GLY A 127 -2.70 21.65 68.48
CA GLY A 127 -3.74 20.81 67.85
C GLY A 127 -3.64 20.56 66.33
N TRP A 128 -2.61 21.09 65.66
CA TRP A 128 -2.45 20.93 64.20
C TRP A 128 -1.70 19.65 63.77
N ALA A 129 -1.01 18.97 64.68
CA ALA A 129 -0.19 17.80 64.37
C ALA A 129 -0.95 16.72 63.57
N LYS A 130 -2.19 16.42 63.97
CA LYS A 130 -3.03 15.44 63.27
C LYS A 130 -3.39 15.87 61.85
N LEU A 131 -3.60 17.16 61.60
CA LEU A 131 -3.91 17.69 60.26
C LEU A 131 -2.69 17.66 59.35
N ILE A 132 -1.49 17.89 59.91
CA ILE A 132 -0.21 17.79 59.18
C ILE A 132 0.03 16.33 58.77
N GLU A 133 -0.06 15.38 59.71
CA GLU A 133 0.10 13.94 59.43
C GLU A 133 -0.91 13.44 58.38
N GLN A 134 -2.17 13.88 58.47
CA GLN A 134 -3.19 13.56 57.47
C GLN A 134 -2.85 14.13 56.09
N THR A 135 -2.30 15.33 56.02
CA THR A 135 -1.92 15.97 54.75
C THR A 135 -0.70 15.27 54.13
N GLU A 136 0.30 14.93 54.93
CA GLU A 136 1.46 14.15 54.49
C GLU A 136 1.06 12.78 53.95
N THR A 137 0.15 12.08 54.63
CA THR A 137 -0.38 10.79 54.17
C THR A 137 -1.11 10.92 52.83
N GLN A 138 -1.88 12.01 52.64
CA GLN A 138 -2.57 12.28 51.38
C GLN A 138 -1.60 12.59 50.24
N ILE A 139 -0.51 13.32 50.52
CA ILE A 139 0.56 13.60 49.55
C ILE A 139 1.21 12.28 49.11
N GLN A 140 1.62 11.43 50.06
CA GLN A 140 2.25 10.14 49.76
C GLN A 140 1.35 9.24 48.90
N THR A 141 0.05 9.23 49.19
CA THR A 141 -0.93 8.47 48.39
C THR A 141 -1.02 9.01 46.96
N ALA A 142 -1.14 10.33 46.80
CA ALA A 142 -1.23 10.97 45.49
C ALA A 142 0.06 10.77 44.66
N GLU A 143 1.23 10.80 45.29
CA GLU A 143 2.51 10.51 44.63
C GLU A 143 2.61 9.06 44.18
N ALA A 144 2.17 8.10 45.00
CA ALA A 144 2.14 6.69 44.63
C ALA A 144 1.22 6.45 43.42
N ASP A 145 0.04 7.06 43.41
CA ASP A 145 -0.89 6.99 42.29
C ASP A 145 -0.32 7.64 41.02
N ARG A 146 0.33 8.80 41.14
CA ARG A 146 1.01 9.45 40.01
C ARG A 146 2.12 8.56 39.43
N ASN A 147 2.95 7.98 40.29
CA ASN A 147 4.04 7.10 39.86
C ASN A 147 3.51 5.83 39.18
N ARG A 148 2.38 5.28 39.66
CA ARG A 148 1.68 4.16 39.01
C ARG A 148 1.19 4.54 37.60
N LEU A 149 0.56 5.70 37.45
CA LEU A 149 0.10 6.19 36.15
C LEU A 149 1.28 6.43 35.19
N GLN A 150 2.40 6.92 35.70
CA GLN A 150 3.60 7.16 34.90
C GLN A 150 4.28 5.85 34.45
N ALA A 151 4.27 4.81 35.29
CA ALA A 151 4.69 3.47 34.90
C ALA A 151 3.77 2.89 33.82
N GLN A 152 2.46 3.10 33.94
CA GLN A 152 1.48 2.69 32.91
C GLN A 152 1.72 3.40 31.58
N LEU A 153 1.95 4.71 31.60
CA LEU A 153 2.28 5.52 30.42
C LEU A 153 3.54 5.00 29.71
N THR A 154 4.59 4.73 30.48
CA THR A 154 5.85 4.18 29.96
C THR A 154 5.62 2.82 29.30
N GLY A 155 4.83 1.94 29.94
CA GLY A 155 4.46 0.65 29.38
C GLY A 155 3.73 0.75 28.03
N MET A 156 2.82 1.71 27.87
CA MET A 156 2.10 1.94 26.61
C MET A 156 2.99 2.48 25.48
N GLN A 157 3.99 3.31 25.80
CA GLN A 157 4.89 3.89 24.79
C GLN A 157 5.96 2.92 24.27
N THR A 158 6.29 1.90 25.04
CA THR A 158 7.41 0.98 24.71
C THR A 158 6.98 -0.15 23.76
N GLY A 159 5.68 -0.34 23.54
CA GLY A 159 5.12 -1.45 22.78
C GLY A 159 4.72 -1.09 21.35
N ALA A 160 5.68 -0.79 20.47
CA ALA A 160 5.43 -1.00 19.04
C ALA A 160 5.41 -2.53 18.83
N ASP A 161 4.23 -3.13 18.85
CA ASP A 161 4.10 -4.58 18.69
C ASP A 161 4.44 -4.98 17.25
N LEU A 162 5.72 -5.20 16.99
CA LEU A 162 6.25 -5.61 15.69
C LEU A 162 5.55 -6.89 15.19
N THR A 163 5.02 -7.70 16.10
CA THR A 163 4.28 -8.92 15.75
C THR A 163 2.95 -8.62 15.05
N ALA A 164 2.30 -7.50 15.37
CA ALA A 164 1.07 -7.06 14.70
C ALA A 164 1.31 -6.60 13.26
N LEU A 165 2.52 -6.14 12.93
CA LEU A 165 2.89 -5.70 11.57
C LEU A 165 3.19 -6.86 10.62
N VAL A 166 3.64 -8.01 11.14
CA VAL A 166 4.01 -9.18 10.32
C VAL A 166 2.87 -9.70 9.43
N PRO A 167 1.66 -10.01 9.96
CA PRO A 167 0.57 -10.53 9.12
C PRO A 167 0.09 -9.51 8.07
N ILE A 168 0.18 -8.21 8.40
CA ILE A 168 -0.15 -7.12 7.49
C ILE A 168 0.87 -7.04 6.36
N ALA A 169 2.16 -7.08 6.68
CA ALA A 169 3.22 -7.12 5.67
C ALA A 169 3.08 -8.35 4.75
N MET A 170 2.80 -9.52 5.33
CA MET A 170 2.57 -10.75 4.54
C MET A 170 1.38 -10.62 3.61
N THR A 171 0.26 -10.09 4.09
CA THR A 171 -0.95 -9.92 3.28
C THR A 171 -0.74 -8.87 2.18
N ALA A 172 -0.06 -7.76 2.49
CA ALA A 172 0.30 -6.74 1.51
C ALA A 172 1.21 -7.31 0.41
N MET A 173 2.22 -8.10 0.77
CA MET A 173 3.05 -8.83 -0.21
C MET A 173 2.21 -9.79 -1.06
N GLY A 174 1.26 -10.51 -0.45
CA GLY A 174 0.32 -11.38 -1.16
C GLY A 174 -0.51 -10.62 -2.21
N LEU A 175 -1.07 -9.46 -1.85
CA LEU A 175 -1.81 -8.61 -2.78
C LEU A 175 -0.94 -8.12 -3.95
N LEU A 176 0.31 -7.72 -3.68
CA LEU A 176 1.26 -7.33 -4.71
C LEU A 176 1.60 -8.48 -5.67
N LEU A 177 1.77 -9.70 -5.14
CA LEU A 177 2.00 -10.90 -5.95
C LEU A 177 0.79 -11.24 -6.82
N ILE A 178 -0.44 -11.12 -6.28
CA ILE A 178 -1.67 -11.32 -7.05
C ILE A 178 -1.78 -10.26 -8.15
N GLN A 179 -1.49 -8.98 -7.86
CA GLN A 179 -1.49 -7.93 -8.88
C GLN A 179 -0.48 -8.23 -10.00
N ALA A 180 0.75 -8.62 -9.64
CA ALA A 180 1.77 -9.01 -10.61
C ALA A 180 1.29 -10.21 -11.47
N LEU A 181 0.64 -11.19 -10.86
CA LEU A 181 0.06 -12.33 -11.55
C LEU A 181 -1.04 -11.90 -12.54
N VAL A 182 -1.94 -11.00 -12.16
CA VAL A 182 -2.99 -10.44 -13.05
C VAL A 182 -2.35 -9.73 -14.24
N ILE A 183 -1.30 -8.95 -14.03
CA ILE A 183 -0.57 -8.25 -15.11
C ILE A 183 0.06 -9.26 -16.08
N LEU A 184 0.78 -10.25 -15.56
CA LEU A 184 1.46 -11.26 -16.37
C LEU A 184 0.45 -12.12 -17.14
N THR A 185 -0.62 -12.56 -16.50
CA THR A 185 -1.67 -13.38 -17.12
C THR A 185 -2.48 -12.60 -18.15
N THR A 186 -2.77 -11.32 -17.92
CA THR A 186 -3.36 -10.43 -18.93
C THR A 186 -2.46 -10.39 -20.17
N ARG A 187 -1.15 -10.18 -19.99
CA ARG A 187 -0.22 -10.14 -21.12
C ARG A 187 -0.12 -11.47 -21.86
N THR A 188 -0.18 -12.61 -21.19
CA THR A 188 -0.07 -13.93 -21.84
C THR A 188 -1.37 -14.31 -22.56
N VAL A 189 -2.53 -14.07 -21.94
CA VAL A 189 -3.85 -14.38 -22.52
C VAL A 189 -4.11 -13.55 -23.78
N PHE A 190 -3.80 -12.25 -23.74
CA PHE A 190 -4.01 -11.32 -24.86
C PHE A 190 -2.82 -11.22 -25.83
N ALA A 191 -1.86 -12.16 -25.79
CA ALA A 191 -0.76 -12.17 -26.74
C ALA A 191 -1.24 -12.51 -28.17
N PRO A 192 -0.71 -11.83 -29.22
CA PRO A 192 -0.95 -12.21 -30.61
C PRO A 192 -0.56 -13.68 -30.82
N LEU A 193 -1.39 -14.43 -31.56
CA LEU A 193 -1.02 -15.78 -31.97
C LEU A 193 0.09 -15.69 -33.03
N PRO A 194 1.14 -16.52 -32.97
CA PRO A 194 2.13 -16.57 -34.03
C PRO A 194 1.45 -16.93 -35.35
N ASP A 195 1.67 -16.11 -36.39
CA ASP A 195 1.07 -16.28 -37.71
C ASP A 195 1.62 -17.57 -38.35
N GLN A 196 0.77 -18.56 -38.59
CA GLN A 196 1.17 -19.85 -39.17
C GLN A 196 1.45 -19.79 -40.69
N ARG A 197 1.43 -18.60 -41.30
CA ARG A 197 1.58 -18.42 -42.75
C ARG A 197 2.98 -18.66 -43.33
N HIS A 198 3.99 -18.98 -42.54
CA HIS A 198 5.37 -19.22 -43.02
C HIS A 198 5.88 -20.66 -42.84
N SER A 199 5.00 -21.61 -42.50
CA SER A 199 5.35 -23.05 -42.49
C SER A 199 4.78 -23.82 -43.70
N GLY A 200 4.27 -23.10 -44.71
CA GLY A 200 3.97 -23.66 -46.03
C GLY A 200 5.24 -23.69 -46.87
N LEU A 201 5.67 -24.90 -47.22
CA LEU A 201 6.80 -25.19 -48.11
C LEU A 201 6.89 -24.19 -49.28
N ALA A 202 8.06 -23.55 -49.42
CA ALA A 202 8.44 -22.97 -50.69
C ALA A 202 8.34 -24.08 -51.77
N PRO A 203 7.69 -23.85 -52.92
CA PRO A 203 7.80 -24.78 -54.03
C PRO A 203 9.28 -24.87 -54.38
N GLU A 204 9.81 -26.08 -54.25
CA GLU A 204 11.12 -26.51 -54.70
C GLU A 204 11.24 -26.14 -56.20
N SER A 205 11.82 -24.98 -56.49
CA SER A 205 12.20 -24.61 -57.84
C SER A 205 13.39 -25.48 -58.20
N ILE A 206 13.11 -26.59 -58.87
CA ILE A 206 14.13 -27.45 -59.49
C ILE A 206 14.90 -26.59 -60.48
N ASP A 207 16.14 -26.26 -60.09
CA ASP A 207 17.16 -25.64 -60.91
C ASP A 207 17.42 -26.52 -62.14
N SER A 208 17.08 -26.00 -63.31
CA SER A 208 17.57 -26.52 -64.59
C SER A 208 18.42 -25.45 -65.24
N ASN A 209 19.72 -25.51 -64.98
CA ASN A 209 20.71 -24.78 -65.75
C ASN A 209 21.50 -25.79 -66.59
N PRO A 210 21.69 -25.52 -67.90
CA PRO A 210 23.08 -25.39 -68.32
C PRO A 210 23.33 -24.27 -69.36
N ILE A 211 24.38 -23.51 -69.08
CA ILE A 211 25.46 -23.04 -69.98
C ILE A 211 25.05 -22.07 -71.11
N GLY A 212 25.46 -20.79 -70.96
CA GLY A 212 25.50 -19.82 -72.05
C GLY A 212 26.07 -18.45 -71.63
N ALA A 213 27.31 -18.19 -72.05
CA ALA A 213 28.15 -16.98 -71.89
C ALA A 213 27.41 -15.61 -72.04
N THR A 214 27.74 -14.50 -71.36
CA THR A 214 28.99 -13.71 -71.33
C THR A 214 28.81 -12.49 -70.39
N PRO A 215 29.89 -11.77 -69.98
CA PRO A 215 29.82 -10.70 -68.97
C PRO A 215 29.58 -9.31 -69.59
N ARG A 216 28.79 -8.45 -68.92
CA ARG A 216 28.76 -7.01 -69.23
C ARG A 216 29.06 -6.14 -68.01
N LYS A 217 30.15 -5.38 -68.18
CA LYS A 217 30.77 -4.40 -67.29
C LYS A 217 29.87 -3.18 -66.97
N LYS A 218 30.08 -2.68 -65.74
CA LYS A 218 30.14 -1.27 -65.28
C LYS A 218 28.89 -0.39 -65.41
N SER A 219 28.42 0.13 -64.27
CA SER A 219 28.40 1.59 -64.06
C SER A 219 28.22 1.94 -62.58
N THR A 220 29.29 2.45 -61.99
CA THR A 220 29.32 3.23 -60.75
C THR A 220 28.82 4.66 -61.01
N ALA A 221 27.79 5.10 -60.30
CA ALA A 221 27.49 6.51 -60.03
C ALA A 221 26.76 6.54 -58.68
N ASN A 222 27.41 6.76 -57.54
CA ASN A 222 28.02 8.00 -57.08
C ASN A 222 27.10 9.23 -57.25
N ARG A 223 26.35 9.55 -56.19
CA ARG A 223 25.90 10.92 -55.90
C ARG A 223 25.85 11.13 -54.40
N TRP A 224 27.00 11.54 -53.85
CA TRP A 224 27.11 12.26 -52.59
C TRP A 224 26.81 13.75 -52.80
N SER A 225 26.50 14.44 -51.69
CA SER A 225 26.47 15.90 -51.47
C SER A 225 25.16 16.59 -51.92
N LEU A 226 24.54 17.52 -51.19
CA LEU A 226 24.97 18.52 -50.20
C LEU A 226 23.84 18.77 -49.16
N THR A 227 24.10 18.72 -47.84
CA THR A 227 24.21 19.91 -46.94
C THR A 227 23.82 21.27 -47.52
N GLN A 228 22.78 21.92 -46.99
CA GLN A 228 22.94 23.11 -46.12
C GLN A 228 21.60 23.66 -45.57
N PRO A 229 21.64 24.43 -44.45
CA PRO A 229 20.49 24.86 -43.66
C PRO A 229 20.15 26.37 -43.79
N LEU A 230 19.13 26.79 -43.02
CA LEU A 230 18.81 28.14 -42.52
C LEU A 230 18.12 29.17 -43.44
N ALA A 231 16.93 29.59 -43.01
CA ALA A 231 16.50 30.99 -42.88
C ALA A 231 15.27 30.96 -41.94
N ALA A 232 15.40 31.50 -40.72
CA ALA A 232 15.05 32.87 -40.32
C ALA A 232 13.53 33.02 -40.08
#